data_AF-A0AAW2SWU1-F1
#
_entry.id   AF-A0AAW2SWU1-F1
#
_cell.length_a   1.000
_cell.length_b   1.000
_cell.length_c   1.000
_cell.angle_alpha   90.00
_cell.angle_beta   90.00
_cell.angle_gamma   90.00
#
_symmetry.space_group_name_H-M   'P 1'
#
loop_
_entity.id
_entity.type
_entity.pdbx_description
1 polymer ?
#
loop_
_entity_poly.entity_id
_entity_poly.type
_entity_poly.pdbx_seq_one_letter_code
_entity_poly.pdbx_strand_id
1 'polypeptide(L)'
;MGSTTYDDAAQKELEDELVKAGRRLHSLPSSIDEILIHLEKAESVLARVWQLPPSSTEDALYPVMKGLISDKLLRHADENVQFVVASCFSELTRITAPKFPYNDDDMREIFKLFLVALRPLSSESGSNYLRAVQILEGLATVRSCLIMLDIDCDEIVVDMFQLFFDTIRLCLA
;
A
#
# COMPACT_ATOMS: atom_id res chain seq x y z
N MET A 1 -4.48 34.01 -18.17
CA MET A 1 -3.24 33.22 -18.29
C MET A 1 -2.53 33.16 -16.94
N GLY A 2 -3.04 32.36 -15.99
CA GLY A 2 -2.50 32.34 -14.62
C GLY A 2 -2.72 31.03 -13.87
N SER A 3 -2.89 29.90 -14.56
CA SER A 3 -3.21 28.61 -13.91
C SER A 3 -2.13 27.54 -14.05
N THR A 4 -1.12 27.69 -14.90
CA THR A 4 -0.10 26.64 -15.13
C THR A 4 1.00 26.65 -14.08
N THR A 5 1.45 27.81 -13.60
CA THR A 5 2.63 27.90 -12.72
C THR A 5 2.40 27.39 -11.28
N TYR A 6 1.16 27.43 -10.79
CA TYR A 6 0.84 26.98 -9.44
C TYR A 6 0.72 25.45 -9.36
N ASP A 7 0.14 24.84 -10.39
CA ASP A 7 -0.01 23.39 -10.52
C ASP A 7 1.37 22.71 -10.67
N ASP A 8 2.25 23.30 -11.49
CA ASP A 8 3.63 22.82 -11.67
C ASP A 8 4.45 22.87 -10.37
N ALA A 9 4.25 23.88 -9.53
CA ALA A 9 4.97 24.02 -8.26
C ALA A 9 4.49 23.00 -7.22
N ALA A 10 3.18 22.78 -7.11
CA ALA A 10 2.60 21.80 -6.20
C ALA A 10 2.96 20.37 -6.62
N GLN A 11 2.97 20.08 -7.92
CA GLN A 11 3.42 18.80 -8.44
C GLN A 11 4.89 18.56 -8.10
N LYS A 12 5.75 19.56 -8.32
CA LYS A 12 7.18 19.43 -8.00
C LYS A 12 7.44 19.22 -6.51
N GLU A 13 6.69 19.89 -5.64
CA GLU A 13 6.77 19.67 -4.19
C GLU A 13 6.38 18.24 -3.83
N LEU A 14 5.29 17.72 -4.41
CA LEU A 14 4.86 16.33 -4.22
C LEU A 14 5.94 15.34 -4.70
N GLU A 15 6.54 15.57 -5.86
CA GLU A 15 7.64 14.76 -6.40
C GLU A 15 8.87 14.76 -5.49
N ASP A 16 9.26 15.92 -4.96
CA ASP A 16 10.37 16.04 -4.00
C ASP A 16 10.08 15.29 -2.69
N GLU A 17 8.83 15.34 -2.20
CA GLU A 17 8.38 14.59 -1.04
C GLU A 17 8.44 13.07 -1.27
N LEU A 18 8.00 12.59 -2.44
CA LEU A 18 8.08 11.17 -2.82
C LEU A 18 9.53 10.67 -2.86
N VAL A 19 10.42 11.40 -3.52
CA VAL A 19 11.84 11.05 -3.60
C VAL A 19 12.48 11.05 -2.21
N LYS A 20 12.11 11.99 -1.34
CA LYS A 20 12.59 12.05 0.04
C LYS A 20 12.07 10.88 0.89
N ALA A 21 10.80 10.52 0.73
CA ALA A 21 10.21 9.36 1.39
C ALA A 21 10.93 8.08 0.97
N GLY A 22 11.11 7.85 -0.32
CA GLY A 22 11.80 6.66 -0.83
C GLY A 22 13.26 6.55 -0.36
N ARG A 23 14.00 7.67 -0.33
CA ARG A 23 15.36 7.68 0.24
C ARG A 23 15.41 7.20 1.69
N ARG A 24 14.42 7.58 2.52
CA ARG A 24 14.32 7.12 3.91
C ARG A 24 14.02 5.63 4.01
N LEU A 25 13.19 5.10 3.11
CA LEU A 25 12.89 3.66 3.07
C LEU A 25 14.10 2.82 2.63
N HIS A 26 15.05 3.41 1.90
CA HIS A 26 16.33 2.75 1.60
C HIS A 26 17.33 2.78 2.76
N SER A 27 17.25 3.80 3.62
CA SER A 27 18.13 3.99 4.78
C SER A 27 17.35 3.83 6.09
N LEU A 28 16.72 2.68 6.29
CA LEU A 28 15.89 2.44 7.46
C LEU A 28 16.70 2.48 8.76
N PRO A 29 16.16 3.12 9.81
CA PRO A 29 16.71 3.03 11.15
C PRO A 29 16.49 1.63 11.74
N SER A 30 17.11 1.35 12.89
CA SER A 30 16.92 0.10 13.62
C SER A 30 15.70 0.12 14.57
N SER A 31 15.17 1.30 14.89
CA SER A 31 14.04 1.46 15.79
C SER A 31 12.71 1.28 15.06
N ILE A 32 11.82 0.46 15.62
CA ILE A 32 10.46 0.23 15.06
C ILE A 32 9.68 1.55 14.98
N ASP A 33 9.72 2.38 16.02
CA ASP A 33 9.00 3.65 16.04
C ASP A 33 9.48 4.60 14.93
N GLU A 34 10.79 4.63 14.67
CA GLU A 34 11.36 5.45 13.61
C GLU A 34 11.03 4.91 12.21
N ILE A 35 11.01 3.58 12.05
CA ILE A 35 10.55 2.91 10.83
C ILE A 35 9.09 3.28 10.55
N LEU A 36 8.21 3.19 11.55
CA LEU A 36 6.79 3.55 11.43
C LEU A 36 6.63 5.01 11.01
N ILE A 37 7.36 5.94 11.64
CA ILE A 37 7.35 7.36 11.26
C ILE A 37 7.76 7.56 9.79
N HIS A 38 8.70 6.78 9.27
CA HIS A 38 9.11 6.87 7.88
C HIS A 38 8.06 6.30 6.92
N LEU A 39 7.43 5.19 7.29
CA LEU A 39 6.37 4.56 6.52
C LEU A 39 5.09 5.39 6.48
N GLU A 40 4.62 5.93 7.61
CA GLU A 40 3.44 6.78 7.68
C GLU A 40 3.61 8.07 6.86
N LYS A 41 4.84 8.60 6.79
CA LYS A 41 5.16 9.71 5.88
C LYS A 41 5.09 9.28 4.42
N ALA A 42 5.55 8.09 4.08
CA ALA A 42 5.42 7.57 2.72
C ALA A 42 3.94 7.36 2.35
N GLU A 43 3.16 6.72 3.23
CA GLU A 43 1.71 6.52 3.12
C GLU A 43 0.98 7.85 2.86
N SER A 44 1.25 8.87 3.69
CA SER A 44 0.61 10.18 3.58
C SER A 44 0.92 10.89 2.26
N VAL A 45 2.13 10.74 1.73
CA VAL A 45 2.50 11.33 0.43
C VAL A 45 1.85 10.54 -0.70
N LEU A 46 1.85 9.21 -0.66
CA LEU A 46 1.21 8.34 -1.65
C LEU A 46 -0.30 8.62 -1.76
N ALA A 47 -0.98 8.82 -0.63
CA ALA A 47 -2.41 9.14 -0.60
C ALA A 47 -2.79 10.43 -1.37
N ARG A 48 -1.83 11.34 -1.59
CA ARG A 48 -2.02 12.59 -2.36
C ARG A 48 -1.79 12.42 -3.86
N VAL A 49 -1.22 11.29 -4.29
CA VAL A 49 -0.91 11.04 -5.71
C VAL A 49 -2.15 10.51 -6.41
N TRP A 50 -2.54 11.16 -7.50
CA TRP A 50 -3.66 10.71 -8.33
C TRP A 50 -3.29 9.47 -9.14
N GLN A 51 -4.32 8.73 -9.57
CA GLN A 51 -4.13 7.58 -10.45
C GLN A 51 -3.58 8.02 -11.82
N LEU A 52 -2.67 7.21 -12.39
CA LEU A 52 -2.00 7.47 -13.67
C LEU A 52 -1.39 8.88 -13.75
N PRO A 53 -0.44 9.20 -12.84
CA PRO A 53 0.14 10.54 -12.80
C PRO A 53 1.10 10.77 -13.99
N PRO A 54 1.57 12.01 -14.22
CA PRO A 54 2.56 12.30 -15.26
C PRO A 54 3.86 11.51 -15.06
N SER A 55 4.61 11.25 -16.14
CA SER A 55 5.84 10.45 -16.09
C SER A 55 6.90 10.96 -15.10
N SER A 56 6.99 12.27 -14.87
CA SER A 56 7.89 12.82 -13.84
C SER A 56 7.52 12.38 -12.43
N THR A 57 6.22 12.25 -12.15
CA THR A 57 5.71 11.74 -10.88
C THR A 57 5.84 10.22 -10.80
N GLU A 58 5.66 9.50 -11.91
CA GLU A 58 5.99 8.06 -11.98
C GLU A 58 7.46 7.80 -11.64
N ASP A 59 8.37 8.58 -12.20
CA ASP A 59 9.81 8.52 -11.89
C ASP A 59 10.08 8.82 -10.40
N ALA A 60 9.35 9.80 -9.83
CA ALA A 60 9.46 10.16 -8.41
C ALA A 60 8.92 9.07 -7.46
N LEU A 61 7.98 8.22 -7.91
CA LEU A 61 7.47 7.07 -7.13
C LEU A 61 8.48 5.93 -7.01
N TYR A 62 9.36 5.78 -8.00
CA TYR A 62 10.26 4.62 -8.11
C TYR A 62 11.11 4.34 -6.85
N PRO A 63 11.69 5.35 -6.15
CA PRO A 63 12.43 5.12 -4.91
C PRO A 63 11.53 4.56 -3.78
N VAL A 64 10.28 5.02 -3.68
CA VAL A 64 9.32 4.50 -2.68
C VAL A 64 8.98 3.05 -3.01
N MET A 65 8.67 2.78 -4.27
CA MET A 65 8.34 1.44 -4.76
C MET A 65 9.45 0.43 -4.48
N LYS A 66 10.71 0.81 -4.75
CA LYS A 66 11.88 -0.03 -4.46
C LYS A 66 12.17 -0.20 -2.98
N GLY A 67 11.93 0.83 -2.17
CA GLY A 67 12.08 0.74 -0.72
C GLY A 67 11.13 -0.29 -0.11
N LEU A 68 9.84 -0.18 -0.44
CA LEU A 68 8.77 -0.98 0.14
C LEU A 68 8.87 -2.48 -0.18
N ILE A 69 9.31 -2.83 -1.40
CA ILE A 69 9.44 -4.25 -1.80
C ILE A 69 10.67 -4.95 -1.19
N SER A 70 11.51 -4.23 -0.45
CA SER A 70 12.63 -4.86 0.23
C SER A 70 12.15 -5.87 1.28
N ASP A 71 12.83 -7.01 1.38
CA ASP A 71 12.52 -8.04 2.39
C ASP A 71 12.46 -7.50 3.81
N LYS A 72 13.24 -6.45 4.10
CA LYS A 72 13.27 -5.77 5.40
C LYS A 72 11.92 -5.17 5.78
N LEU A 73 11.11 -4.74 4.81
CA LEU A 73 9.79 -4.16 5.04
C LEU A 73 8.66 -5.14 4.71
N LEU A 74 8.73 -5.77 3.53
CA LEU A 74 7.69 -6.68 3.06
C LEU A 74 7.48 -7.88 3.99
N ARG A 75 8.57 -8.36 4.61
CA ARG A 75 8.58 -9.51 5.54
C ARG A 75 9.02 -9.12 6.95
N HIS A 76 8.78 -7.86 7.33
CA HIS A 76 9.13 -7.38 8.67
C HIS A 76 8.37 -8.16 9.75
N ALA A 77 8.99 -8.42 10.91
CA ALA A 77 8.40 -9.26 11.95
C ALA A 77 7.31 -8.55 12.78
N ASP A 78 7.35 -7.22 12.86
CA ASP A 78 6.35 -6.42 13.56
C ASP A 78 5.09 -6.21 12.71
N GLU A 79 3.93 -6.57 13.25
CA GLU A 79 2.64 -6.47 12.54
C GLU A 79 2.21 -5.03 12.25
N ASN A 80 2.52 -4.07 13.13
CA ASN A 80 2.16 -2.67 12.87
C ASN A 80 2.96 -2.14 11.68
N VAL A 81 4.24 -2.52 11.56
CA VAL A 81 5.05 -2.23 10.36
C VAL A 81 4.40 -2.86 9.13
N GLN A 82 4.01 -4.13 9.20
CA GLN A 82 3.31 -4.80 8.09
C GLN A 82 2.01 -4.08 7.69
N PHE A 83 1.22 -3.60 8.64
CA PHE A 83 -0.01 -2.86 8.35
C PHE A 83 0.24 -1.55 7.61
N VAL A 84 1.25 -0.77 8.01
CA VAL A 84 1.58 0.48 7.30
C VAL A 84 2.17 0.17 5.91
N VAL A 85 3.02 -0.86 5.79
CA VAL A 85 3.55 -1.30 4.49
C VAL A 85 2.40 -1.74 3.55
N ALA A 86 1.43 -2.50 4.06
CA ALA A 86 0.25 -2.89 3.31
C ALA A 86 -0.54 -1.66 2.84
N SER A 87 -0.76 -0.68 3.72
CA SER A 87 -1.44 0.56 3.34
C SER A 87 -0.71 1.31 2.22
N CYS A 88 0.63 1.43 2.30
CA CYS A 88 1.42 1.99 1.21
C CYS A 88 1.25 1.23 -0.11
N PHE A 89 1.21 -0.11 -0.08
CA PHE A 89 0.96 -0.90 -1.27
C PHE A 89 -0.46 -0.75 -1.82
N SER A 90 -1.46 -0.56 -0.95
CA SER A 90 -2.83 -0.24 -1.36
C SER A 90 -2.87 1.05 -2.17
N GLU A 91 -2.19 2.10 -1.69
CA GLU A 91 -2.05 3.37 -2.41
C GLU A 91 -1.27 3.22 -3.72
N LEU A 92 -0.16 2.49 -3.73
CA LEU A 92 0.58 2.23 -4.97
C LEU A 92 -0.25 1.48 -6.00
N THR A 93 -1.05 0.50 -5.58
CA THR A 93 -1.97 -0.23 -6.45
C THR A 93 -3.04 0.72 -7.00
N ARG A 94 -3.58 1.62 -6.18
CA ARG A 94 -4.52 2.67 -6.62
C ARG A 94 -3.90 3.59 -7.67
N ILE A 95 -2.68 4.07 -7.42
CA ILE A 95 -1.97 5.02 -8.28
C ILE A 95 -1.67 4.39 -9.65
N THR A 96 -1.20 3.15 -9.67
CA THR A 96 -0.68 2.49 -10.88
C THR A 96 -1.75 1.72 -11.67
N ALA A 97 -2.89 1.41 -11.04
CA ALA A 97 -3.99 0.73 -11.71
C ALA A 97 -4.38 1.43 -13.04
N PRO A 98 -4.68 0.66 -14.09
CA PRO A 98 -4.91 -0.80 -14.10
C PRO A 98 -3.64 -1.65 -14.28
N LYS A 99 -2.44 -1.05 -14.34
CA LYS A 99 -1.19 -1.79 -14.57
C LYS A 99 -0.39 -1.88 -13.28
N PHE A 100 -0.03 -3.09 -12.87
CA PHE A 100 0.63 -3.27 -11.59
C PHE A 100 2.09 -2.85 -11.61
N PRO A 101 2.61 -2.35 -10.47
CA PRO A 101 3.96 -1.81 -10.41
C PRO A 101 5.06 -2.87 -10.39
N TYR A 102 4.70 -4.13 -10.10
CA TYR A 102 5.64 -5.21 -9.77
C TYR A 102 5.39 -6.45 -10.63
N ASN A 103 6.37 -7.36 -10.65
CA ASN A 103 6.22 -8.67 -11.27
C ASN A 103 5.29 -9.58 -10.45
N ASP A 104 4.88 -10.71 -11.04
CA ASP A 104 3.88 -11.62 -10.46
C ASP A 104 4.30 -12.20 -9.09
N ASP A 105 5.59 -12.52 -8.91
CA ASP A 105 6.10 -13.08 -7.64
C ASP A 105 6.07 -12.03 -6.52
N ASP A 106 6.47 -10.80 -6.81
CA ASP A 106 6.39 -9.67 -5.89
C ASP A 106 4.92 -9.34 -5.56
N MET A 107 4.04 -9.34 -6.56
CA MET A 107 2.60 -9.14 -6.37
C MET A 107 1.97 -10.21 -5.49
N ARG A 108 2.37 -11.48 -5.64
CA ARG A 108 1.91 -12.58 -4.78
C ARG A 108 2.25 -12.33 -3.31
N GLU A 109 3.47 -11.86 -3.02
CA GLU A 109 3.88 -11.53 -1.66
C GLU A 109 3.14 -10.32 -1.09
N ILE A 110 2.87 -9.30 -1.93
CA ILE A 110 2.03 -8.17 -1.55
C ILE A 110 0.59 -8.62 -1.23
N PHE A 111 0.01 -9.54 -2.00
CA PHE A 111 -1.32 -10.07 -1.70
C PHE A 111 -1.37 -10.87 -0.39
N LYS A 112 -0.33 -11.65 -0.08
CA LYS A 112 -0.20 -12.28 1.25
C LYS A 112 -0.12 -11.25 2.38
N LEU A 113 0.59 -10.15 2.16
CA LEU A 113 0.66 -9.06 3.13
C LEU A 113 -0.72 -8.41 3.34
N PHE A 114 -1.52 -8.21 2.28
CA PHE A 114 -2.89 -7.73 2.42
C PHE A 114 -3.76 -8.69 3.25
N LEU A 115 -3.63 -10.01 3.08
CA LEU A 115 -4.35 -10.97 3.94
C LEU A 115 -4.05 -10.76 5.42
N VAL A 116 -2.78 -10.51 5.77
CA VAL A 116 -2.40 -10.21 7.16
C VAL A 116 -3.04 -8.89 7.62
N ALA A 117 -2.97 -7.85 6.79
CA ALA A 117 -3.52 -6.53 7.10
C ALA A 117 -5.05 -6.48 7.19
N LEU A 118 -5.76 -7.47 6.65
CA LEU A 118 -7.21 -7.58 6.73
C LEU A 118 -7.70 -8.38 7.95
N ARG A 119 -6.81 -9.08 8.68
CA ARG A 119 -7.19 -9.80 9.91
C ARG A 119 -7.87 -8.94 10.98
N PRO A 120 -7.47 -7.68 11.21
CA PRO A 120 -8.12 -6.81 12.19
C PRO A 120 -9.58 -6.48 11.89
N LEU A 121 -10.14 -6.85 10.72
CA LEU A 121 -11.56 -6.62 10.44
C LEU A 121 -12.48 -7.29 11.48
N SER A 122 -12.06 -8.38 12.12
CA SER A 122 -12.83 -9.05 13.16
C SER A 122 -12.84 -8.32 14.51
N SER A 123 -12.05 -7.26 14.71
CA SER A 123 -12.02 -6.52 15.98
C SER A 123 -13.08 -5.43 16.11
N GLU A 124 -13.81 -5.14 15.01
CA GLU A 124 -14.92 -4.17 14.89
C GLU A 124 -14.64 -2.72 15.34
N SER A 125 -13.43 -2.44 15.81
CA SER A 125 -13.01 -1.17 16.38
C SER A 125 -11.48 -1.08 16.47
N GLY A 126 -10.97 0.14 16.66
CA GLY A 126 -9.54 0.43 16.80
C GLY A 126 -8.87 0.94 15.53
N SER A 127 -7.64 1.45 15.66
CA SER A 127 -6.87 2.02 14.55
C SER A 127 -6.57 0.99 13.46
N ASN A 128 -6.24 -0.24 13.85
CA ASN A 128 -5.91 -1.32 12.91
C ASN A 128 -7.15 -1.80 12.14
N TYR A 129 -8.33 -1.78 12.77
CA TYR A 129 -9.60 -2.01 12.07
C TYR A 129 -9.86 -0.95 11.00
N LEU A 130 -9.73 0.33 11.35
CA LEU A 130 -9.94 1.43 10.40
C LEU A 130 -8.98 1.34 9.20
N ARG A 131 -7.71 1.02 9.47
CA ARG A 131 -6.72 0.81 8.42
C ARG A 131 -7.05 -0.40 7.54
N ALA A 132 -7.50 -1.51 8.14
CA ALA A 132 -7.93 -2.68 7.38
C ALA A 132 -9.13 -2.37 6.48
N VAL A 133 -10.10 -1.56 6.94
CA VAL A 133 -11.23 -1.10 6.14
C VAL A 133 -10.76 -0.26 4.95
N GLN A 134 -9.83 0.69 5.16
CA GLN A 134 -9.27 1.52 4.09
C GLN A 134 -8.52 0.68 3.04
N ILE A 135 -7.74 -0.30 3.48
CA ILE A 135 -7.06 -1.24 2.57
C ILE A 135 -8.11 -2.02 1.75
N LEU A 136 -9.14 -2.57 2.40
CA LEU A 136 -10.19 -3.31 1.72
C LEU A 136 -10.92 -2.45 0.67
N GLU A 137 -11.25 -1.21 1.02
CA GLU A 137 -11.88 -0.26 0.10
C GLU A 137 -10.98 0.06 -1.11
N GLY A 138 -9.69 0.28 -0.89
CA GLY A 138 -8.71 0.49 -1.95
C GLY A 138 -8.63 -0.69 -2.92
N LEU A 139 -8.50 -1.90 -2.38
CA LEU A 139 -8.45 -3.14 -3.17
C LEU A 139 -9.74 -3.38 -3.96
N ALA A 140 -10.90 -3.11 -3.38
CA ALA A 140 -12.18 -3.24 -4.05
C ALA A 140 -12.33 -2.22 -5.20
N THR A 141 -11.91 -0.97 -4.95
CA THR A 141 -12.00 0.14 -5.91
C THR A 141 -11.24 -0.15 -7.20
N VAL A 142 -10.02 -0.68 -7.08
CA VAL A 142 -9.20 -1.05 -8.25
C VAL A 142 -9.37 -2.50 -8.70
N ARG A 143 -10.39 -3.19 -8.15
CA ARG A 143 -10.75 -4.57 -8.50
C ARG A 143 -9.57 -5.53 -8.39
N SER A 144 -8.80 -5.43 -7.31
CA SER A 144 -7.56 -6.19 -7.12
C SER A 144 -7.72 -7.71 -7.22
N CYS A 145 -8.93 -8.23 -7.02
CA CYS A 145 -9.23 -9.64 -7.21
C CYS A 145 -9.00 -10.12 -8.65
N LEU A 146 -9.23 -9.26 -9.66
CA LEU A 146 -8.97 -9.63 -11.06
C LEU A 146 -7.48 -9.89 -11.29
N ILE A 147 -6.63 -9.12 -10.63
CA ILE A 147 -5.18 -9.27 -10.66
C ILE A 147 -4.78 -10.62 -10.07
N MET A 148 -5.32 -10.96 -8.89
CA MET A 148 -5.00 -12.22 -8.23
C MET A 148 -5.34 -13.42 -9.13
N LEU A 149 -6.41 -13.31 -9.93
CA LEU A 149 -6.77 -14.32 -10.93
C LEU A 149 -5.80 -14.32 -12.13
N ASP A 150 -5.37 -13.14 -12.60
CA ASP A 150 -4.44 -13.02 -13.74
C ASP A 150 -3.04 -13.58 -13.44
N ILE A 151 -2.62 -13.62 -12.16
CA ILE A 151 -1.29 -14.13 -11.73
C ILE A 151 -1.36 -15.49 -11.00
N ASP A 152 -2.42 -16.27 -11.23
CA ASP A 152 -2.64 -17.63 -10.69
C ASP A 152 -2.49 -17.71 -9.15
N CYS A 153 -3.07 -16.75 -8.42
CA CYS A 153 -3.05 -16.72 -6.95
C CYS A 153 -4.30 -17.37 -6.32
N ASP A 154 -4.75 -18.50 -6.85
CA ASP A 154 -5.99 -19.19 -6.42
C ASP A 154 -6.03 -19.48 -4.91
N GLU A 155 -4.92 -19.94 -4.33
CA GLU A 155 -4.81 -20.24 -2.89
C GLU A 155 -5.04 -18.99 -2.04
N ILE A 156 -4.48 -17.84 -2.44
CA ILE A 156 -4.65 -16.57 -1.75
C ILE A 156 -6.09 -16.07 -1.86
N VAL A 157 -6.74 -16.28 -3.00
CA VAL A 157 -8.16 -15.95 -3.19
C VAL A 157 -9.00 -16.76 -2.21
N VAL A 158 -8.77 -18.07 -2.11
CA VAL A 158 -9.48 -18.94 -1.15
C VAL A 158 -9.26 -18.47 0.29
N ASP A 159 -8.01 -18.20 0.69
CA ASP A 159 -7.67 -17.68 2.03
C ASP A 159 -8.38 -16.36 2.33
N MET A 160 -8.51 -15.48 1.34
CA MET A 160 -9.22 -14.21 1.47
C MET A 160 -10.71 -14.41 1.74
N PHE A 161 -11.37 -15.30 0.98
CA PHE A 161 -12.78 -15.63 1.22
C PHE A 161 -12.98 -16.27 2.59
N GLN A 162 -12.10 -17.19 2.99
CA GLN A 162 -12.13 -17.82 4.31
C GLN A 162 -12.06 -16.76 5.42
N LEU A 163 -11.11 -15.82 5.31
CA LEU A 163 -10.95 -14.70 6.24
C LEU A 163 -12.23 -13.86 6.36
N PHE A 164 -12.86 -13.52 5.23
CA PHE A 164 -14.09 -12.73 5.22
C PHE A 164 -15.28 -13.49 5.82
N PHE A 165 -15.44 -14.78 5.51
CA PHE A 165 -16.50 -15.60 6.11
C PHE A 165 -16.34 -15.73 7.62
N ASP A 166 -15.10 -15.92 8.10
CA ASP A 166 -14.82 -16.00 9.53
C ASP A 166 -15.09 -14.66 10.23
N THR A 167 -14.72 -13.55 9.60
CA THR A 167 -15.00 -12.19 10.11
C THR A 167 -16.50 -11.93 10.21
N ILE A 168 -17.27 -12.18 9.13
CA ILE A 168 -18.73 -11.97 9.13
C ILE A 168 -19.41 -12.85 10.16
N ARG A 169 -18.96 -14.10 10.33
CA ARG A 169 -19.51 -15.02 11.33
C ARG A 169 -19.30 -14.51 12.75
N LEU A 170 -18.15 -13.90 13.04
CA LEU A 170 -17.85 -13.32 14.34
C LEU A 170 -18.71 -12.07 14.62
N CYS A 171 -18.90 -11.19 13.63
CA CYS A 171 -19.70 -9.98 13.82
C CYS A 171 -21.22 -10.21 13.95
N LEU A 172 -21.70 -11.38 13.52
CA LEU A 172 -23.12 -11.75 13.61
C LEU A 172 -23.46 -12.61 14.83
N ALA A 173 -22.47 -12.98 15.65
CA ALA A 173 -22.62 -13.81 16.84
C ALA A 173 -22.76 -12.96 18.11
#